data_AF-X1JVE9-F1
#
_entry.id   AF-X1JVE9-F1
#
_cell.length_a   1.000
_cell.length_b   1.000
_cell.length_c   1.000
_cell.angle_alpha   90.00
_cell.angle_beta   90.00
_cell.angle_gamma   90.00
#
_symmetry.space_group_name_H-M   'P 1'
#
loop_
_entity.id
_entity.type
_entity.pdbx_description
1 polymer ?
#
loop_
_entity_poly.entity_id
_entity_poly.type
_entity_poly.pdbx_seq_one_letter_code
_entity_poly.pdbx_strand_id
1 'polypeptide(L)'
;DKYGEAVVIAKGRDEVEALFEEFIRAEPERITSKLAAEPALRTHVLASIAAGYVNDADGLLEFMEQTFFAYQYGTGEVARIIERVLDFLEREEMIRTQGKLLLATPFGEHVSRLYIDPMSAVILRDGIKGIAAKEP
;
A
#
# COMPACT_ATOMS: atom_id res chain seq x y z
N ASP A 1 6.39 9.17 40.67
CA ASP A 1 6.65 7.99 41.53
C ASP A 1 8.09 7.52 41.45
N LYS A 2 8.47 6.54 42.27
CA LYS A 2 9.83 5.96 42.30
C LYS A 2 10.02 4.79 41.31
N TYR A 3 8.94 4.20 40.82
CA TYR A 3 8.92 3.13 39.82
C TYR A 3 7.57 3.14 39.08
N GLY A 4 7.51 2.50 37.90
CA GLY A 4 6.29 2.29 37.13
C GLY A 4 5.82 0.85 37.23
N GLU A 5 4.51 0.65 37.31
CA GLU A 5 3.88 -0.67 37.39
C GLU A 5 3.00 -0.89 36.14
N ALA A 6 3.10 -2.08 35.54
CA ALA A 6 2.24 -2.53 34.46
C ALA A 6 1.69 -3.91 34.83
N VAL A 7 0.37 -4.10 34.69
CA VAL A 7 -0.32 -5.33 35.12
C VAL A 7 -1.05 -5.93 33.92
N VAL A 8 -0.78 -7.21 33.65
CA VAL A 8 -1.52 -8.03 32.69
C VAL A 8 -2.52 -8.88 33.47
N ILE A 9 -3.80 -8.86 33.09
CA ILE A 9 -4.88 -9.55 33.80
C ILE A 9 -5.13 -10.90 33.15
N ALA A 10 -4.87 -11.98 33.89
CA ALA A 10 -5.23 -13.33 33.50
C ALA A 10 -6.68 -13.66 33.91
N LYS A 11 -7.41 -14.42 33.09
CA LYS A 11 -8.77 -14.91 33.41
C LYS A 11 -8.75 -16.18 34.27
N GLY A 12 -7.63 -16.89 34.29
CA GLY A 12 -7.41 -18.13 35.03
C GLY A 12 -5.96 -18.29 35.44
N ARG A 13 -5.69 -19.19 36.41
CA ARG A 13 -4.32 -19.44 36.90
C ARG A 13 -3.44 -20.12 35.84
N ASP A 14 -4.06 -20.89 34.97
CA ASP A 14 -3.45 -21.60 33.85
C ASP A 14 -2.94 -20.65 32.75
N GLU A 15 -3.52 -19.45 32.62
CA GLU A 15 -3.12 -18.46 31.61
C GLU A 15 -1.92 -17.60 32.05
N VAL A 16 -1.62 -17.55 33.35
CA VAL A 16 -0.56 -16.68 33.91
C VAL A 16 0.80 -16.95 33.28
N GLU A 17 1.20 -18.22 33.16
CA GLU A 17 2.51 -18.57 32.61
C GLU A 17 2.60 -18.22 31.13
N ALA A 18 1.55 -18.47 30.36
CA ALA A 18 1.49 -18.12 28.94
C ALA A 18 1.63 -16.60 28.72
N LEU A 19 0.94 -15.78 29.53
CA LEU A 19 1.04 -14.33 29.44
C LEU A 19 2.44 -13.81 29.80
N PHE A 20 3.10 -14.43 30.78
CA PHE A 20 4.48 -14.08 31.12
C PHE A 20 5.44 -14.42 29.97
N GLU A 21 5.30 -15.59 29.37
CA GLU A 21 6.13 -15.99 28.23
C GLU A 21 5.90 -15.09 27.03
N GLU A 22 4.64 -14.81 26.67
CA GLU A 22 4.31 -14.10 25.43
C GLU A 22 4.51 -12.57 25.51
N PHE A 23 4.28 -11.94 26.67
CA PHE A 23 4.26 -10.48 26.76
C PHE A 23 5.34 -9.86 27.66
N ILE A 24 5.91 -10.62 28.60
CA ILE A 24 6.88 -10.10 29.56
C ILE A 24 8.29 -10.58 29.27
N ARG A 25 8.44 -11.87 28.91
CA ARG A 25 9.74 -12.52 28.68
C ARG A 25 10.10 -12.62 27.20
N ALA A 26 9.13 -12.61 26.30
CA ALA A 26 9.38 -12.65 24.87
C ALA A 26 10.08 -11.37 24.39
N GLU A 27 10.91 -11.55 23.37
CA GLU A 27 11.40 -10.45 22.55
C GLU A 27 10.26 -9.88 21.69
N PRO A 28 10.25 -8.56 21.39
CA PRO A 28 9.27 -7.97 20.49
C PRO A 28 9.30 -8.62 19.10
N GLU A 29 8.16 -8.61 18.41
CA GLU A 29 8.09 -9.16 17.06
C GLU A 29 8.98 -8.40 16.08
N ARG A 30 9.51 -9.13 15.09
CA ARG A 30 10.29 -8.51 14.03
C ARG A 30 9.45 -7.53 13.22
N ILE A 31 10.02 -6.35 12.96
CA ILE A 31 9.42 -5.34 12.10
C ILE A 31 9.40 -5.87 10.65
N THR A 32 8.21 -5.84 10.05
CA THR A 32 8.00 -6.21 8.65
C THR A 32 7.43 -5.03 7.86
N SER A 33 7.90 -4.85 6.62
CA SER A 33 7.44 -3.81 5.74
C SER A 33 5.97 -4.02 5.39
N LYS A 34 5.16 -2.99 5.64
CA LYS A 34 3.73 -2.98 5.28
C LYS A 34 3.50 -2.44 3.86
N LEU A 35 4.54 -1.97 3.18
CA LEU A 35 4.44 -1.54 1.79
C LEU A 35 4.12 -2.70 0.86
N ALA A 36 4.41 -3.95 1.22
CA ALA A 36 4.06 -5.14 0.44
C ALA A 36 2.54 -5.30 0.19
N ALA A 37 1.70 -4.60 0.94
CA ALA A 37 0.26 -4.65 0.76
C ALA A 37 -0.16 -3.87 -0.50
N GLU A 38 -0.91 -4.53 -1.39
CA GLU A 38 -1.35 -3.97 -2.67
C GLU A 38 -2.08 -2.61 -2.54
N PRO A 39 -2.97 -2.35 -1.55
CA PRO A 39 -3.59 -1.04 -1.40
C PRO A 39 -2.59 0.11 -1.16
N ALA A 40 -1.55 -0.15 -0.35
CA ALA A 40 -0.50 0.83 -0.09
C ALA A 40 0.30 1.09 -1.38
N LEU A 41 0.70 0.02 -2.08
CA LEU A 41 1.47 0.13 -3.31
C LEU A 41 0.72 0.87 -4.42
N ARG A 42 -0.56 0.61 -4.65
CA ARG A 42 -1.34 1.34 -5.68
C ARG A 42 -1.30 2.84 -5.46
N THR A 43 -1.48 3.27 -4.21
CA THR A 43 -1.46 4.69 -3.84
C THR A 43 -0.08 5.29 -4.09
N HIS A 44 0.99 4.63 -3.65
CA HIS A 44 2.35 5.15 -3.78
C HIS A 44 2.88 5.10 -5.22
N VAL A 45 2.56 4.07 -6.00
CA VAL A 45 2.91 3.98 -7.42
C VAL A 45 2.22 5.09 -8.21
N LEU A 46 0.90 5.26 -8.03
CA LEU A 46 0.17 6.34 -8.71
C LEU A 46 0.72 7.72 -8.32
N ALA A 47 1.01 7.94 -7.04
CA ALA A 47 1.59 9.20 -6.56
C ALA A 47 2.96 9.46 -7.18
N SER A 48 3.81 8.44 -7.29
CA SER A 48 5.16 8.57 -7.87
C SER A 48 5.11 8.97 -9.35
N ILE A 49 4.17 8.38 -10.10
CA ILE A 49 3.94 8.71 -11.52
C ILE A 49 3.33 10.11 -11.65
N ALA A 50 2.29 10.42 -10.86
CA ALA A 50 1.60 11.71 -10.93
C ALA A 50 2.48 12.89 -10.50
N ALA A 51 3.43 12.67 -9.58
CA ALA A 51 4.42 13.67 -9.18
C ALA A 51 5.61 13.79 -10.15
N GLY A 52 5.74 12.88 -11.13
CA GLY A 52 6.86 12.84 -12.07
C GLY A 52 8.18 12.39 -11.44
N TYR A 53 8.14 11.72 -10.28
CA TYR A 53 9.34 11.13 -9.65
C TYR A 53 9.85 9.93 -10.43
N VAL A 54 8.95 9.22 -11.10
CA VAL A 54 9.26 8.08 -11.97
C VAL A 54 8.54 8.29 -13.29
N ASN A 55 9.20 7.87 -14.38
CA ASN A 55 8.70 8.11 -15.74
C ASN A 55 8.55 6.81 -16.54
N ASP A 56 9.08 5.69 -16.07
CA ASP A 56 8.95 4.39 -16.70
C ASP A 56 8.99 3.26 -15.65
N ALA A 57 8.74 2.03 -16.10
CA ALA A 57 8.72 0.86 -15.21
C ALA A 57 10.08 0.57 -14.59
N ASP A 58 11.18 0.80 -15.32
CA ASP A 58 12.55 0.60 -14.85
C ASP A 58 12.86 1.56 -13.70
N GLY A 59 12.60 2.87 -13.87
CA GLY A 59 12.79 3.87 -12.84
C GLY A 59 11.86 3.69 -11.63
N LEU A 60 10.65 3.18 -11.84
CA LEU A 60 9.77 2.80 -10.73
C LEU A 60 10.34 1.62 -9.93
N LEU A 61 10.91 0.61 -10.60
CA LEU A 61 11.56 -0.50 -9.93
C LEU A 61 12.78 -0.01 -9.15
N GLU A 62 13.67 0.77 -9.76
CA GLU A 62 14.85 1.36 -9.10
C GLU A 62 14.48 2.16 -7.85
N PHE A 63 13.39 2.95 -7.91
CA PHE A 63 12.88 3.67 -6.76
C PHE A 63 12.42 2.72 -5.64
N MET A 64 11.69 1.65 -6.00
CA MET A 64 11.18 0.68 -5.04
C MET A 64 12.28 -0.20 -4.43
N GLU A 65 13.38 -0.41 -5.13
CA GLU A 65 14.56 -1.13 -4.62
C GLU A 65 15.21 -0.45 -3.40
N GLN A 66 15.00 0.87 -3.23
CA GLN A 66 15.50 1.62 -2.07
C GLN A 66 14.60 1.51 -0.82
N THR A 67 13.53 0.73 -0.88
CA THR A 67 12.56 0.61 0.22
C THR A 67 12.89 -0.55 1.18
N PHE A 68 12.40 -0.47 2.43
CA PHE A 68 12.47 -1.59 3.37
C PHE A 68 11.71 -2.83 2.87
N PHE A 69 10.73 -2.65 1.98
CA PHE A 69 10.06 -3.75 1.30
C PHE A 69 11.02 -4.53 0.41
N ALA A 70 11.75 -3.86 -0.49
CA ALA A 70 12.73 -4.52 -1.33
C ALA A 70 13.86 -5.16 -0.54
N TYR A 71 14.31 -4.52 0.54
CA TYR A 71 15.31 -5.08 1.45
C TYR A 71 14.87 -6.43 2.07
N GLN A 72 13.59 -6.57 2.44
CA GLN A 72 13.08 -7.78 3.10
C GLN A 72 12.60 -8.89 2.14
N TYR A 73 12.04 -8.52 0.99
CA TYR A 73 11.36 -9.47 0.08
C TYR A 73 12.13 -9.74 -1.22
N GLY A 74 13.16 -8.94 -1.53
CA GLY A 74 13.94 -9.06 -2.75
C GLY A 74 13.26 -8.42 -3.96
N THR A 75 14.07 -8.06 -4.95
CA THR A 75 13.66 -7.25 -6.11
C THR A 75 12.68 -7.98 -7.04
N GLY A 76 12.80 -9.31 -7.17
CA GLY A 76 11.90 -10.12 -8.00
C GLY A 76 10.46 -10.17 -7.49
N GLU A 77 10.24 -10.17 -6.18
CA GLU A 77 8.88 -10.08 -5.61
C GLU A 77 8.31 -8.68 -5.86
N VAL A 78 9.12 -7.65 -5.58
CA VAL A 78 8.76 -6.24 -5.78
C VAL A 78 8.31 -5.98 -7.21
N ALA A 79 9.09 -6.39 -8.20
CA ALA A 79 8.78 -6.23 -9.62
C ALA A 79 7.41 -6.82 -9.98
N ARG A 80 7.12 -8.05 -9.52
CA ARG A 80 5.85 -8.72 -9.80
C ARG A 80 4.65 -7.98 -9.20
N ILE A 81 4.79 -7.40 -8.00
CA ILE A 81 3.69 -6.62 -7.41
C ILE A 81 3.51 -5.30 -8.16
N ILE A 82 4.61 -4.63 -8.54
CA ILE A 82 4.57 -3.39 -9.32
C ILE A 82 3.86 -3.61 -10.66
N GLU A 83 4.17 -4.69 -11.38
CA GLU A 83 3.50 -5.04 -12.64
C GLU A 83 1.98 -5.13 -12.45
N ARG A 84 1.51 -5.88 -11.44
CA ARG A 84 0.06 -5.99 -11.16
C ARG A 84 -0.58 -4.64 -10.82
N VAL A 85 0.15 -3.77 -10.14
CA VAL A 85 -0.33 -2.43 -9.78
C VAL A 85 -0.40 -1.53 -11.01
N LEU A 86 0.60 -1.55 -11.89
CA LEU A 86 0.57 -0.82 -13.16
C LEU A 86 -0.59 -1.29 -14.04
N ASP A 87 -0.77 -2.60 -14.18
CA ASP A 87 -1.90 -3.20 -14.91
C ASP A 87 -3.25 -2.73 -14.35
N PHE A 88 -3.39 -2.69 -13.02
CA PHE A 88 -4.59 -2.16 -12.37
C PHE A 88 -4.79 -0.68 -12.71
N LEU A 89 -3.77 0.17 -12.55
CA LEU A 89 -3.88 1.61 -12.75
C LEU A 89 -4.16 1.96 -14.22
N GLU A 90 -3.60 1.21 -15.17
CA GLU A 90 -3.84 1.41 -16.60
C GLU A 90 -5.25 0.96 -16.98
N ARG A 91 -5.67 -0.23 -16.53
CA ARG A 91 -7.04 -0.74 -16.76
C ARG A 91 -8.11 0.21 -16.22
N GLU A 92 -7.86 0.84 -15.08
CA GLU A 92 -8.78 1.78 -14.44
C GLU A 92 -8.62 3.23 -14.93
N GLU A 93 -7.90 3.45 -16.03
CA GLU A 93 -7.73 4.73 -16.71
C GLU A 93 -7.07 5.80 -15.82
N MET A 94 -6.27 5.42 -14.82
CA MET A 94 -5.54 6.34 -13.95
C MET A 94 -4.15 6.68 -14.48
N ILE A 95 -3.54 5.75 -15.21
CA ILE A 95 -2.30 5.99 -15.96
C ILE A 95 -2.51 5.57 -17.41
N ARG A 96 -1.60 6.00 -18.28
CA ARG A 96 -1.48 5.54 -19.65
C ARG A 96 -0.01 5.41 -20.04
N THR A 97 0.27 4.47 -20.92
CA THR A 97 1.61 4.25 -21.45
C THR A 97 1.79 4.89 -22.82
N GLN A 98 2.88 5.63 -23.03
CA GLN A 98 3.30 6.15 -24.34
C GLN A 98 4.74 5.68 -24.64
N GLY A 99 4.86 4.58 -25.37
CA GLY A 99 6.15 3.90 -25.53
C GLY A 99 6.60 3.31 -24.20
N LYS A 100 7.68 3.82 -23.63
CA LYS A 100 8.13 3.47 -22.26
C LYS A 100 7.61 4.42 -21.19
N LEU A 101 7.06 5.57 -21.59
CA LEU A 101 6.69 6.63 -20.67
C LEU A 101 5.37 6.30 -19.96
N LEU A 102 5.37 6.32 -18.64
CA LEU A 102 4.20 6.23 -17.78
C LEU A 102 3.70 7.65 -17.49
N LEU A 103 2.43 7.91 -17.80
CA LEU A 103 1.79 9.21 -17.60
C LEU A 103 0.52 9.05 -16.78
N ALA A 104 0.36 9.87 -15.74
CA ALA A 104 -0.93 9.98 -15.07
C ALA A 104 -1.98 10.60 -16.01
N THR A 105 -3.21 10.08 -15.96
CA THR A 105 -4.35 10.72 -16.63
C THR A 105 -4.91 11.83 -15.72
N PRO A 106 -5.80 12.71 -16.23
CA PRO A 106 -6.49 13.66 -15.36
C PRO A 106 -7.23 12.98 -14.21
N PHE A 107 -7.78 11.77 -14.42
CA PHE A 107 -8.41 11.01 -13.35
C PHE A 107 -7.37 10.55 -12.31
N GLY A 108 -6.26 9.95 -12.74
CA GLY A 108 -5.19 9.52 -11.83
C GLY A 108 -4.56 10.67 -11.05
N GLU A 109 -4.35 11.84 -11.67
CA GLU A 109 -3.88 13.05 -10.99
C GLU A 109 -4.85 13.51 -9.89
N HIS A 110 -6.16 13.47 -10.15
CA HIS A 110 -7.17 13.79 -9.13
C HIS A 110 -7.15 12.79 -7.97
N VAL A 111 -7.08 11.49 -8.27
CA VAL A 111 -7.01 10.43 -7.26
C VAL A 111 -5.80 10.61 -6.36
N SER A 112 -4.63 10.84 -6.97
CA SER A 112 -3.37 11.12 -6.26
C SER A 112 -3.50 12.36 -5.38
N ARG A 113 -4.01 13.47 -5.92
CA ARG A 113 -4.15 14.75 -5.19
C ARG A 113 -5.15 14.67 -4.03
N LEU A 114 -6.22 13.89 -4.17
CA LEU A 114 -7.21 13.67 -3.12
C LEU A 114 -6.74 12.69 -2.04
N TYR A 115 -5.61 12.01 -2.26
CA TYR A 115 -5.04 11.03 -1.35
C TYR A 115 -6.03 9.91 -0.99
N ILE A 116 -6.86 9.51 -1.96
CA ILE A 116 -7.78 8.39 -1.83
C ILE A 116 -7.16 7.14 -2.45
N ASP A 117 -7.43 5.98 -1.85
CA ASP A 117 -6.99 4.70 -2.44
C ASP A 117 -7.57 4.55 -3.86
N PRO A 118 -6.75 4.12 -4.84
CA PRO A 118 -7.21 3.92 -6.21
C PRO A 118 -8.43 3.02 -6.38
N MET A 119 -8.57 1.94 -5.61
CA MET A 119 -9.78 1.11 -5.68
C MET A 119 -11.01 1.86 -5.17
N SER A 120 -10.85 2.64 -4.10
CA SER A 120 -11.92 3.50 -3.59
C SER A 120 -12.37 4.52 -4.65
N ALA A 121 -11.44 5.12 -5.39
CA ALA A 121 -11.75 6.01 -6.50
C ALA A 121 -12.52 5.34 -7.64
N VAL A 122 -12.18 4.09 -7.96
CA VAL A 122 -12.91 3.25 -8.94
C VAL A 122 -14.34 3.04 -8.48
N ILE A 123 -14.55 2.61 -7.23
CA ILE A 123 -15.88 2.40 -6.66
C ILE A 123 -16.73 3.67 -6.75
N LEU A 124 -16.16 4.83 -6.40
CA LEU A 124 -16.85 6.12 -6.49
C LEU A 124 -17.20 6.50 -7.94
N ARG A 125 -16.24 6.38 -8.86
CA ARG A 125 -16.43 6.65 -10.30
C ARG A 125 -17.57 5.81 -10.86
N ASP A 126 -17.56 4.51 -10.58
CA ASP A 126 -18.53 3.57 -11.12
C ASP A 126 -19.91 3.76 -10.51
N GLY A 127 -19.98 4.07 -9.21
CA GLY A 127 -21.22 4.47 -8.54
C GLY A 127 -21.87 5.70 -9.18
N ILE A 128 -21.07 6.73 -9.47
CA ILE A 128 -21.56 7.97 -10.13
C ILE A 128 -22.02 7.67 -11.56
N LYS A 129 -21.22 6.95 -12.37
CA LYS A 129 -21.60 6.55 -13.74
C LYS A 129 -22.89 5.73 -13.75
N GLY A 130 -23.06 4.83 -12.79
CA GLY A 130 -24.24 3.98 -12.66
C GLY A 130 -25.51 4.74 -12.28
N ILE A 131 -25.42 5.87 -11.57
CA ILE A 131 -26.56 6.77 -11.29
C ILE A 131 -26.89 7.58 -12.54
N ALA A 132 -25.89 8.18 -13.19
CA ALA A 132 -26.10 8.96 -14.41
C ALA A 132 -26.73 8.15 -15.55
N ALA A 133 -26.43 6.85 -15.65
CA ALA A 133 -27.04 5.95 -16.62
C ALA A 133 -28.49 5.55 -16.29
N LYS A 134 -28.98 5.86 -15.08
CA LYS A 134 -30.33 5.54 -14.60
C LYS A 134 -31.27 6.75 -14.57
N GLU A 135 -30.78 7.96 -14.79
CA GLU A 135 -31.64 9.13 -15.00
C GLU A 135 -32.29 9.04 -16.40
N PRO A 136 -33.63 9.13 -16.50
CA PRO A 136 -34.38 9.00 -17.75
C PRO A 136 -34.19 10.17 -18.72
#